data_AF-A0A956Q8H6-F1
#
_entry.id   AF-A0A956Q8H6-F1
#
_cell.length_a   1.000
_cell.length_b   1.000
_cell.length_c   1.000
_cell.angle_alpha   90.00
_cell.angle_beta   90.00
_cell.angle_gamma   90.00
#
_symmetry.space_group_name_H-M   'P 1'
#
loop_
_entity.id
_entity.type
_entity.pdbx_description
1 polymer ?
#
loop_
_entity_poly.entity_id
_entity_poly.type
_entity_poly.pdbx_seq_one_letter_code
_entity_poly.pdbx_strand_id
1 'polypeptide(L)'
;MKRLWLLLLWLGCSLTVWARPMAEPVTHIILLDVSGSLRERGYAVRVKDAGTQWEPTIPQLLVHLFAPDGKYFASNDMIIVQPFSDAATDVKERRAPFGPLALAELPARLGELPTPGAGATDMARALDLARQHVDQTPAKTVLTWVITDNENNLSGNQSDALFYERLRSSPDYSHVFFFPLADPTSGRKDALVMYLLAQAQEGDSLPWMDELVDEIHQRTGYEGVLFRPLYNKAGESVLKFDRELVYEGGTATQEGGATVLTVNEGDRIRGQLKFKIHSNLKGWEIVDATMEDATVKLDVPRPYRRAGTVTVNSKVTPRTLSIKPNETSLNFYVLSLQDSSLELERSTWDMLKSPFARWLPQVEGKVKVKVVLDLNQTSLEEGSIRPALSDQMRERVKYVPNLDAIEFFMIYQPDQDGAQTESNQRVIEFERNLVIKVRASNFPRVLMTVLLIGLLGFAALLFWMFVLWRVSYRLEAPEGNHELNLPALFGSYLIVSPTGLPLAKLALRFGSPSLVPEPEVNLDGDQTSVPVEFEGSEFRFELSPAFKEGESHFYVLHRAYRDGSGGPADDIPEL
;
A
#
# COMPACT_ATOMS: atom_id res chain seq x y z
N MET A 1 52.94 22.91 -23.41
CA MET A 1 53.13 22.67 -21.96
C MET A 1 51.83 22.51 -21.15
N LYS A 2 50.68 23.11 -21.52
CA LYS A 2 49.41 22.98 -20.76
C LYS A 2 48.66 21.64 -20.90
N ARG A 3 49.00 20.79 -21.88
CA ARG A 3 48.35 19.48 -22.10
C ARG A 3 48.99 18.32 -21.31
N LEU A 4 50.21 18.48 -20.81
CA LEU A 4 50.91 17.43 -20.05
C LEU A 4 50.43 17.35 -18.59
N TRP A 5 50.01 18.48 -18.01
CA TRP A 5 49.50 18.56 -16.65
C TRP A 5 48.10 17.94 -16.49
N LEU A 6 47.25 18.02 -17.51
CA LEU A 6 45.92 17.39 -17.51
C LEU A 6 46.02 15.85 -17.61
N LEU A 7 47.03 15.33 -18.30
CA LEU A 7 47.28 13.89 -18.41
C LEU A 7 47.85 13.29 -17.11
N LEU A 8 48.69 14.03 -16.39
CA LEU A 8 49.18 13.64 -15.06
C LEU A 8 48.10 13.73 -13.97
N LEU A 9 47.15 14.66 -14.06
CA LEU A 9 45.98 14.71 -13.18
C LEU A 9 44.99 13.58 -13.47
N TRP A 10 44.84 13.17 -14.73
CA TRP A 10 44.03 12.01 -15.09
C TRP A 10 44.67 10.69 -14.65
N LEU A 11 45.99 10.54 -14.80
CA LEU A 11 46.70 9.36 -14.27
C LEU A 11 46.78 9.32 -12.73
N GLY A 12 46.82 10.49 -12.08
CA GLY A 12 46.78 10.60 -10.61
C GLY A 12 45.41 10.28 -10.01
N CYS A 13 44.32 10.50 -10.75
CA CYS A 13 42.96 10.15 -10.32
C CYS A 13 42.52 8.72 -10.73
N SER A 14 43.27 8.04 -11.59
CA SER A 14 43.00 6.62 -11.95
C SER A 14 43.79 5.61 -11.11
N LEU A 15 44.69 6.06 -10.22
CA LEU A 15 45.43 5.23 -9.26
C LEU A 15 44.83 5.21 -7.85
N THR A 16 43.72 5.92 -7.62
CA THR A 16 42.75 5.48 -6.61
C THR A 16 41.95 4.34 -7.21
N VAL A 17 42.63 3.20 -7.44
CA VAL A 17 41.98 1.91 -7.32
C VAL A 17 41.18 2.01 -6.04
N TRP A 18 39.88 1.81 -6.18
CA TRP A 18 38.97 1.70 -5.06
C TRP A 18 39.58 0.69 -4.10
N ALA A 19 40.24 1.16 -3.06
CA ALA A 19 40.32 0.43 -1.82
C ALA A 19 38.86 0.33 -1.39
N ARG A 20 38.18 -0.71 -1.88
CA ARG A 20 36.96 -1.19 -1.25
C ARG A 20 37.31 -1.22 0.23
N PRO A 21 36.49 -0.64 1.13
CA PRO A 21 36.69 -0.89 2.55
C PRO A 21 36.85 -2.40 2.67
N MET A 22 38.02 -2.87 3.15
CA MET A 22 38.22 -4.30 3.36
C MET A 22 37.01 -4.75 4.17
N ALA A 23 36.27 -5.73 3.66
CA ALA A 23 35.20 -6.34 4.41
C ALA A 23 35.79 -6.67 5.79
N GLU A 24 35.10 -6.23 6.84
CA GLU A 24 35.59 -6.46 8.20
C GLU A 24 35.77 -7.98 8.39
N PRO A 25 36.89 -8.42 8.99
CA PRO A 25 37.21 -9.84 9.08
C PRO A 25 36.12 -10.58 9.85
N VAL A 26 35.74 -11.74 9.33
CA VAL A 26 34.75 -12.64 9.91
C VAL A 26 35.45 -13.58 10.89
N THR A 27 34.81 -13.88 12.01
CA THR A 27 35.27 -14.96 12.90
C THR A 27 34.36 -16.17 12.74
N HIS A 28 34.96 -17.31 12.42
CA HIS A 28 34.30 -18.62 12.32
C HIS A 28 34.59 -19.44 13.58
N ILE A 29 33.55 -19.78 14.34
CA ILE A 29 33.62 -20.67 15.49
C ILE A 29 33.02 -22.01 15.08
N ILE A 30 33.84 -23.04 14.96
CA ILE A 30 33.39 -24.41 14.65
C ILE A 30 33.29 -25.19 15.94
N LEU A 31 32.07 -25.51 16.34
CA LEU A 31 31.74 -26.51 17.33
C LEU A 31 31.83 -27.88 16.65
N LEU A 32 32.94 -28.58 16.88
CA LEU A 32 33.19 -29.90 16.30
C LEU A 32 32.87 -30.97 17.33
N ASP A 33 31.89 -31.81 17.03
CA ASP A 33 31.61 -32.97 17.85
C ASP A 33 32.85 -33.89 17.83
N VAL A 34 33.25 -34.36 19.01
CA VAL A 34 34.36 -35.31 19.20
C VAL A 34 33.94 -36.45 20.13
N SER A 35 32.66 -36.77 20.17
CA SER A 35 32.11 -37.89 20.93
C SER A 35 32.55 -39.25 20.35
N GLY A 36 32.32 -40.32 21.11
CA GLY A 36 32.61 -41.68 20.67
C GLY A 36 31.82 -42.09 19.41
N SER A 37 30.64 -41.52 19.21
CA SER A 37 29.71 -41.82 18.11
C SER A 37 30.35 -41.63 16.74
N LEU A 38 31.11 -40.54 16.58
CA LEU A 38 31.80 -40.23 15.34
C LEU A 38 32.84 -41.29 14.97
N ARG A 39 33.51 -41.87 15.96
CA ARG A 39 34.42 -42.99 15.73
C ARG A 39 33.64 -44.25 15.37
N GLU A 40 32.53 -44.53 16.05
CA GLU A 40 31.69 -45.70 15.80
C GLU A 40 31.03 -45.69 14.41
N ARG A 41 30.72 -44.51 13.89
CA ARG A 41 30.24 -44.29 12.52
C ARG A 41 31.35 -44.26 11.46
N GLY A 42 32.61 -44.32 11.89
CA GLY A 42 33.75 -44.41 10.99
C GLY A 42 34.20 -43.08 10.39
N TYR A 43 33.96 -41.95 11.07
CA TYR A 43 34.61 -40.67 10.75
C TYR A 43 36.00 -40.55 11.37
N ALA A 44 36.34 -41.43 12.31
CA ALA A 44 37.67 -41.53 12.87
C ALA A 44 38.04 -43.00 13.09
N VAL A 45 39.33 -43.29 13.03
CA VAL A 45 39.87 -44.63 13.24
C VAL A 45 40.93 -44.62 14.32
N ARG A 46 41.00 -45.71 15.08
CA ARG A 46 42.07 -45.91 16.05
C ARG A 46 43.27 -46.50 15.33
N VAL A 47 44.32 -45.71 15.19
CA VAL A 47 45.58 -46.13 14.60
C VAL A 47 46.48 -46.67 15.69
N LYS A 48 47.02 -47.87 15.46
CA LYS A 48 47.96 -48.50 16.38
C LYS A 48 49.14 -47.56 16.60
N ASP A 49 49.50 -47.35 17.87
CA ASP A 49 50.62 -46.51 18.32
C ASP A 49 50.50 -44.98 18.04
N ALA A 50 49.53 -44.53 17.24
CA ALA A 50 49.31 -43.11 16.91
C ALA A 50 48.01 -42.51 17.48
N GLY A 51 47.20 -43.30 18.18
CA GLY A 51 45.95 -42.84 18.80
C GLY A 51 44.79 -42.77 17.81
N THR A 52 43.73 -42.02 18.17
CA THR A 52 42.59 -41.79 17.27
C THR A 52 42.95 -40.73 16.23
N GLN A 53 42.67 -41.00 14.96
CA GLN A 53 42.87 -40.07 13.83
C GLN A 53 41.57 -39.91 13.05
N TRP A 54 41.35 -38.72 12.50
CA TRP A 54 40.23 -38.47 11.59
C TRP A 54 40.39 -39.24 10.28
N GLU A 55 39.30 -39.83 9.79
CA GLU A 55 39.16 -40.21 8.39
C GLU A 55 39.01 -38.94 7.52
N PRO A 56 39.24 -39.02 6.20
CA PRO A 56 39.29 -37.84 5.34
C PRO A 56 38.01 -36.99 5.31
N THR A 57 36.84 -37.54 5.64
CA THR A 57 35.53 -36.89 5.50
C THR A 57 35.47 -35.51 6.17
N ILE A 58 35.77 -35.42 7.48
CA ILE A 58 35.70 -34.14 8.21
C ILE A 58 36.83 -33.18 7.80
N PRO A 59 38.12 -33.58 7.76
CA PRO A 59 39.19 -32.70 7.29
C PRO A 59 38.97 -32.16 5.87
N GLN A 60 38.49 -32.99 4.93
CA GLN A 60 38.21 -32.54 3.56
C GLN A 60 37.02 -31.58 3.50
N LEU A 61 35.96 -31.84 4.27
CA LEU A 61 34.84 -30.90 4.42
C LEU A 61 35.35 -29.53 4.89
N LEU A 62 36.17 -29.51 5.94
CA LEU A 62 36.73 -28.26 6.48
C LEU A 62 37.61 -27.54 5.46
N VAL A 63 38.44 -28.27 4.70
CA VAL A 63 39.27 -27.67 3.64
C VAL A 63 38.44 -27.03 2.55
N HIS A 64 37.40 -27.70 2.06
CA HIS A 64 36.56 -27.16 0.99
C HIS A 64 35.69 -26.00 1.48
N LEU A 65 35.07 -26.16 2.65
CA LEU A 65 34.18 -25.15 3.22
C LEU A 65 34.93 -23.86 3.57
N PHE A 66 36.10 -23.98 4.19
CA PHE A 66 36.89 -22.85 4.71
C PHE A 66 38.10 -22.52 3.84
N ALA A 67 38.05 -22.82 2.53
CA ALA A 67 39.10 -22.39 1.62
C ALA A 67 39.18 -20.84 1.59
N PRO A 68 40.38 -20.24 1.72
CA PRO A 68 40.56 -18.81 1.98
C PRO A 68 40.48 -17.93 0.72
N ASP A 69 39.52 -18.22 -0.17
CA ASP A 69 39.33 -17.60 -1.48
C ASP A 69 37.92 -17.00 -1.65
N GLY A 70 37.17 -16.90 -0.55
CA GLY A 70 35.76 -16.52 -0.54
C GLY A 70 35.46 -15.09 -0.16
N LYS A 71 34.22 -14.67 -0.40
CA LYS A 71 33.72 -13.36 0.04
C LYS A 71 33.55 -13.33 1.56
N TYR A 72 33.09 -14.44 2.13
CA TYR A 72 32.88 -14.65 3.56
C TYR A 72 33.90 -15.60 4.18
N PHE A 73 34.98 -15.88 3.45
CA PHE A 73 36.06 -16.80 3.81
C PHE A 73 37.39 -16.20 3.34
N ALA A 74 37.72 -15.01 3.83
CA ALA A 74 38.94 -14.29 3.50
C ALA A 74 40.16 -14.93 4.18
N SER A 75 41.34 -14.78 3.59
CA SER A 75 42.57 -15.38 4.14
C SER A 75 42.92 -14.94 5.57
N ASN A 76 42.50 -13.74 5.96
CA ASN A 76 42.70 -13.15 7.28
C ASN A 76 41.50 -13.30 8.22
N ASP A 77 40.44 -14.00 7.80
CA ASP A 77 39.36 -14.36 8.71
C ASP A 77 39.90 -15.28 9.80
N MET A 78 39.28 -15.22 10.98
CA MET A 78 39.74 -15.99 12.12
C MET A 78 38.92 -17.27 12.26
N ILE A 79 39.58 -18.37 12.57
CA ILE A 79 38.91 -19.65 12.82
C ILE A 79 39.30 -20.21 14.18
N ILE A 80 38.29 -20.69 14.91
CA ILE A 80 38.41 -21.37 16.19
C ILE A 80 37.64 -22.68 16.09
N VAL A 81 38.31 -23.82 16.27
CA VAL A 81 37.64 -25.12 16.36
C VAL A 81 37.54 -25.50 17.83
N GLN A 82 36.33 -25.41 18.37
CA GLN A 82 36.00 -25.81 19.72
C GLN A 82 35.48 -27.27 19.70
N PRO A 83 36.25 -28.25 20.20
CA PRO A 83 35.72 -29.60 20.37
C PRO A 83 34.63 -29.62 21.44
N PHE A 84 33.61 -30.46 21.27
CA PHE A 84 32.64 -30.72 22.32
C PHE A 84 32.25 -32.20 22.40
N SER A 85 31.98 -32.63 23.63
CA SER A 85 31.29 -33.87 23.99
C SER A 85 30.57 -33.62 25.34
N ASP A 86 30.30 -34.64 26.14
CA ASP A 86 29.78 -34.46 27.50
C ASP A 86 30.79 -33.76 28.43
N ALA A 87 30.26 -32.98 29.39
CA ALA A 87 31.07 -32.14 30.29
C ALA A 87 32.10 -32.92 31.13
N ALA A 88 31.75 -34.12 31.58
CA ALA A 88 32.64 -34.91 32.42
C ALA A 88 33.83 -35.42 31.59
N THR A 89 33.57 -35.89 30.38
CA THR A 89 34.61 -36.42 29.49
C THR A 89 35.54 -35.32 28.99
N ASP A 90 35.02 -34.15 28.59
CA ASP A 90 35.88 -33.05 28.12
C ASP A 90 36.90 -32.61 29.17
N VAL A 91 36.48 -32.51 30.44
CA VAL A 91 37.38 -32.18 31.57
C VAL A 91 38.42 -33.29 31.76
N LYS A 92 37.99 -34.54 31.74
CA LYS A 92 38.87 -35.71 31.92
C LYS A 92 39.90 -35.84 30.79
N GLU A 93 39.50 -35.60 29.56
CA GLU A 93 40.33 -35.66 28.37
C GLU A 93 41.08 -34.35 28.08
N ARG A 94 40.92 -33.33 28.93
CA ARG A 94 41.57 -32.01 28.83
C ARG A 94 41.37 -31.38 27.46
N ARG A 95 40.13 -31.42 26.97
CA ARG A 95 39.76 -30.85 25.67
C ARG A 95 40.00 -29.34 25.67
N ALA A 96 40.65 -28.87 24.61
CA ALA A 96 40.98 -27.47 24.41
C ALA A 96 40.61 -27.04 22.98
N PRO A 97 40.25 -25.76 22.77
CA PRO A 97 40.05 -25.23 21.42
C PRO A 97 41.34 -25.32 20.59
N PHE A 98 41.17 -25.58 19.30
CA PHE A 98 42.20 -25.45 18.29
C PHE A 98 42.08 -24.07 17.63
N GLY A 99 43.15 -23.27 17.74
CA GLY A 99 43.16 -21.85 17.38
C GLY A 99 43.11 -20.92 18.60
N PRO A 100 42.84 -19.62 18.39
CA PRO A 100 42.47 -18.97 17.13
C PRO A 100 43.63 -18.95 16.11
N LEU A 101 43.32 -19.13 14.83
CA LEU A 101 44.28 -19.01 13.71
C LEU A 101 43.64 -18.27 12.52
N ALA A 102 44.47 -17.72 11.64
CA ALA A 102 44.00 -17.15 10.38
C ALA A 102 43.53 -18.27 9.43
N LEU A 103 42.46 -18.05 8.68
CA LEU A 103 41.81 -19.07 7.84
C LEU A 103 42.80 -19.76 6.88
N ALA A 104 43.74 -19.00 6.31
CA ALA A 104 44.76 -19.52 5.41
C ALA A 104 45.72 -20.54 6.05
N GLU A 105 45.83 -20.58 7.38
CA GLU A 105 46.67 -21.54 8.11
C GLU A 105 45.97 -22.88 8.34
N LEU A 106 44.64 -22.95 8.20
CA LEU A 106 43.86 -24.15 8.51
C LEU A 106 44.34 -25.39 7.74
N PRO A 107 44.57 -25.36 6.40
CA PRO A 107 44.93 -26.58 5.66
C PRO A 107 46.25 -27.20 6.13
N ALA A 108 47.21 -26.38 6.56
CA ALA A 108 48.51 -26.84 7.03
C ALA A 108 48.45 -27.48 8.44
N ARG A 109 47.39 -27.20 9.20
CA ARG A 109 47.25 -27.60 10.61
C ARG A 109 46.13 -28.60 10.89
N LEU A 110 45.50 -29.16 9.86
CA LEU A 110 44.41 -30.15 10.01
C LEU A 110 44.80 -31.38 10.83
N GLY A 111 46.08 -31.78 10.79
CA GLY A 111 46.59 -32.92 11.58
C GLY A 111 46.55 -32.68 13.09
N GLU A 112 46.37 -31.43 13.53
CA GLU A 112 46.28 -31.03 14.94
C GLU A 112 44.82 -30.92 15.42
N LEU A 113 43.84 -31.20 14.56
CA LEU A 113 42.43 -31.14 14.94
C LEU A 113 42.14 -32.08 16.12
N PRO A 114 41.34 -31.65 17.11
CA PRO A 114 40.89 -32.52 18.19
C PRO A 114 40.18 -33.75 17.62
N THR A 115 40.50 -34.95 18.11
CA THR A 115 39.95 -36.22 17.56
C THR A 115 38.92 -36.87 18.49
N PRO A 116 38.04 -37.76 18.00
CA PRO A 116 36.99 -38.38 18.82
C PRO A 116 37.49 -39.14 20.06
N GLY A 117 36.81 -38.92 21.18
CA GLY A 117 37.10 -39.46 22.51
C GLY A 117 36.23 -40.64 22.91
N ALA A 118 35.93 -40.73 24.20
CA ALA A 118 34.99 -41.70 24.77
C ALA A 118 33.66 -41.07 25.23
N GLY A 119 33.51 -39.76 25.10
CA GLY A 119 32.35 -39.02 25.61
C GLY A 119 31.10 -39.20 24.76
N ALA A 120 29.95 -38.90 25.34
CA ALA A 120 28.69 -38.80 24.58
C ALA A 120 28.60 -37.43 23.90
N THR A 121 27.78 -37.31 22.85
CA THR A 121 27.45 -35.99 22.28
C THR A 121 26.65 -35.18 23.32
N ASP A 122 26.77 -33.85 23.32
CA ASP A 122 25.93 -32.95 24.14
C ASP A 122 25.74 -31.64 23.35
N MET A 123 24.69 -31.60 22.54
CA MET A 123 24.46 -30.51 21.60
C MET A 123 24.11 -29.20 22.29
N ALA A 124 23.37 -29.26 23.40
CA ALA A 124 23.00 -28.06 24.15
C ALA A 124 24.25 -27.35 24.70
N ARG A 125 25.21 -28.13 25.20
CA ARG A 125 26.49 -27.61 25.68
C ARG A 125 27.33 -27.00 24.56
N ALA A 126 27.24 -27.48 23.33
CA ALA A 126 27.93 -26.89 22.20
C ALA A 126 27.57 -25.39 22.08
N LEU A 127 26.28 -25.04 22.20
CA LEU A 127 25.82 -23.65 22.16
C LEU A 127 26.33 -22.81 23.35
N ASP A 128 26.43 -23.40 24.55
CA ASP A 128 27.00 -22.72 25.72
C ASP A 128 28.49 -22.38 25.49
N LEU A 129 29.24 -23.30 24.87
CA LEU A 129 30.64 -23.07 24.50
C LEU A 129 30.79 -22.02 23.40
N ALA A 130 29.93 -22.03 22.38
CA ALA A 130 29.94 -20.98 21.35
C ALA A 130 29.72 -19.61 21.96
N ARG A 131 28.76 -19.46 22.88
CA ARG A 131 28.47 -18.19 23.54
C ARG A 131 29.70 -17.64 24.28
N GLN A 132 30.45 -18.49 24.97
CA GLN A 132 31.68 -18.08 25.65
C GLN A 132 32.71 -17.49 24.67
N HIS A 133 32.84 -18.07 23.48
CA HIS A 133 33.74 -17.56 22.43
C HIS A 133 33.20 -16.27 21.80
N VAL A 134 31.90 -16.20 21.53
CA VAL A 134 31.24 -15.00 20.99
C VAL A 134 31.44 -13.80 21.92
N ASP A 135 31.20 -13.98 23.22
CA ASP A 135 31.34 -12.92 24.24
C ASP A 135 32.80 -12.41 24.37
N GLN A 136 33.78 -13.23 23.99
CA GLN A 136 35.20 -12.91 24.03
C GLN A 136 35.75 -12.39 22.69
N THR A 137 34.96 -12.46 21.62
CA THR A 137 35.39 -12.13 20.26
C THR A 137 35.07 -10.68 19.92
N PRO A 138 36.06 -9.84 19.56
CA PRO A 138 35.83 -8.44 19.22
C PRO A 138 35.31 -8.23 17.79
N ALA A 139 35.17 -9.30 16.99
CA ALA A 139 34.70 -9.21 15.61
C ALA A 139 33.23 -8.82 15.55
N LYS A 140 32.89 -7.96 14.61
CA LYS A 140 31.50 -7.54 14.37
C LYS A 140 30.65 -8.68 13.81
N THR A 141 31.24 -9.53 12.98
CA THR A 141 30.57 -10.67 12.36
C THR A 141 31.16 -11.97 12.88
N VAL A 142 30.33 -12.75 13.58
CA VAL A 142 30.70 -14.07 14.10
C VAL A 142 29.74 -15.11 13.55
N LEU A 143 30.28 -16.12 12.87
CA LEU A 143 29.54 -17.27 12.34
C LEU A 143 29.86 -18.49 13.19
N THR A 144 28.82 -19.13 13.75
CA THR A 144 28.99 -20.37 14.51
C THR A 144 28.55 -21.55 13.67
N TRP A 145 29.38 -22.58 13.60
CA TRP A 145 29.16 -23.79 12.83
C TRP A 145 29.10 -24.96 13.81
N VAL A 146 28.11 -25.83 13.72
CA VAL A 146 28.03 -27.05 14.54
C VAL A 146 28.11 -28.24 13.62
N ILE A 147 29.10 -29.13 13.79
CA ILE A 147 29.28 -30.34 12.97
C ILE A 147 29.17 -31.55 13.90
N THR A 148 28.22 -32.45 13.63
CA THR A 148 27.91 -33.62 14.46
C THR A 148 27.27 -34.73 13.61
N ASP A 149 27.17 -35.94 14.15
CA ASP A 149 26.38 -37.03 13.57
C ASP A 149 24.95 -37.14 14.13
N ASN A 150 24.51 -36.18 14.97
CA ASN A 150 23.18 -36.15 15.58
C ASN A 150 22.84 -37.48 16.32
N GLU A 151 23.81 -38.21 16.87
CA GLU A 151 23.52 -39.52 17.50
C GLU A 151 22.59 -39.41 18.72
N ASN A 152 22.64 -38.27 19.42
CA ASN A 152 21.87 -38.04 20.63
C ASN A 152 20.36 -38.07 20.42
N ASN A 153 19.68 -38.54 21.47
CA ASN A 153 18.25 -38.78 21.47
C ASN A 153 17.49 -37.55 22.01
N LEU A 154 16.32 -37.25 21.43
CA LEU A 154 15.42 -36.19 21.89
C LEU A 154 14.64 -36.58 23.16
N SER A 155 14.82 -37.80 23.66
CA SER A 155 14.22 -38.31 24.89
C SER A 155 15.28 -38.83 25.88
N GLY A 156 15.16 -38.47 27.16
CA GLY A 156 16.05 -38.91 28.25
C GLY A 156 16.77 -37.78 29.02
N ASN A 157 17.68 -38.15 29.94
CA ASN A 157 18.39 -37.22 30.83
C ASN A 157 19.45 -36.33 30.13
N GLN A 158 19.66 -36.51 28.81
CA GLN A 158 20.58 -35.74 27.96
C GLN A 158 19.88 -35.42 26.62
N SER A 159 18.61 -34.98 26.70
CA SER A 159 17.83 -34.66 25.52
C SER A 159 18.39 -33.45 24.78
N ASP A 160 18.62 -33.60 23.48
CA ASP A 160 18.98 -32.49 22.59
C ASP A 160 17.79 -31.55 22.29
N ALA A 161 16.60 -31.78 22.85
CA ALA A 161 15.45 -30.89 22.66
C ALA A 161 15.81 -29.43 23.01
N LEU A 162 16.60 -29.22 24.08
CA LEU A 162 17.06 -27.89 24.47
C LEU A 162 17.92 -27.21 23.39
N PHE A 163 18.71 -27.97 22.64
CA PHE A 163 19.48 -27.44 21.50
C PHE A 163 18.54 -26.90 20.43
N TYR A 164 17.59 -27.71 19.97
CA TYR A 164 16.65 -27.31 18.91
C TYR A 164 15.68 -26.21 19.36
N GLU A 165 15.25 -26.23 20.63
CA GLU A 165 14.48 -25.13 21.23
C GLU A 165 15.26 -23.81 21.18
N ARG A 166 16.55 -23.82 21.52
CA ARG A 166 17.40 -22.63 21.43
C ARG A 166 17.58 -22.16 19.99
N LEU A 167 17.80 -23.06 19.02
CA LEU A 167 17.88 -22.67 17.61
C LEU A 167 16.59 -21.99 17.15
N ARG A 168 15.44 -22.56 17.53
CA ARG A 168 14.11 -22.10 17.18
C ARG A 168 13.75 -20.74 17.78
N SER A 169 14.07 -20.50 19.05
CA SER A 169 13.53 -19.33 19.78
C SER A 169 14.56 -18.41 20.45
N SER A 170 15.85 -18.75 20.49
CA SER A 170 16.84 -17.88 21.16
C SER A 170 16.97 -16.53 20.45
N PRO A 171 16.94 -15.39 21.17
CA PRO A 171 17.22 -14.09 20.56
C PRO A 171 18.67 -13.94 20.07
N ASP A 172 19.57 -14.82 20.50
CA ASP A 172 21.00 -14.77 20.16
C ASP A 172 21.25 -14.98 18.66
N TYR A 173 20.37 -15.70 17.97
CA TYR A 173 20.53 -16.04 16.55
C TYR A 173 19.47 -15.35 15.69
N SER A 174 19.91 -14.68 14.63
CA SER A 174 19.01 -14.13 13.62
C SER A 174 18.67 -15.15 12.54
N HIS A 175 19.66 -15.96 12.13
CA HIS A 175 19.51 -16.97 11.09
C HIS A 175 20.13 -18.30 11.52
N VAL A 176 19.46 -19.38 11.15
CA VAL A 176 19.91 -20.75 11.36
C VAL A 176 19.70 -21.50 10.05
N PHE A 177 20.74 -22.16 9.55
CA PHE A 177 20.66 -23.07 8.42
C PHE A 177 21.07 -24.47 8.84
N PHE A 178 20.38 -25.46 8.29
CA PHE A 178 20.66 -26.88 8.47
C PHE A 178 21.18 -27.47 7.17
N PHE A 179 22.31 -28.18 7.22
CA PHE A 179 22.97 -28.82 6.11
C PHE A 179 23.08 -30.32 6.39
N PRO A 180 22.33 -31.19 5.70
CA PRO A 180 22.52 -32.63 5.78
C PRO A 180 23.74 -33.01 4.93
N LEU A 181 24.82 -33.39 5.61
CA LEU A 181 26.12 -33.67 4.98
C LEU A 181 26.28 -35.15 4.64
N ALA A 182 25.39 -36.02 5.11
CA ALA A 182 25.42 -37.44 4.86
C ALA A 182 25.52 -37.75 3.35
N ASP A 183 26.48 -38.61 2.99
CA ASP A 183 26.68 -39.08 1.62
C ASP A 183 26.00 -40.46 1.40
N PRO A 184 24.91 -40.51 0.62
CA PRO A 184 24.17 -41.74 0.34
C PRO A 184 24.99 -42.78 -0.43
N THR A 185 26.09 -42.35 -1.07
CA THR A 185 26.97 -43.23 -1.86
C THR A 185 28.12 -43.81 -1.06
N SER A 186 28.37 -43.31 0.15
CA SER A 186 29.54 -43.68 0.96
C SER A 186 29.50 -45.14 1.46
N GLY A 187 28.33 -45.80 1.40
CA GLY A 187 28.13 -47.17 1.92
C GLY A 187 28.34 -47.31 3.44
N ARG A 188 28.60 -46.20 4.15
CA ARG A 188 28.79 -46.12 5.60
C ARG A 188 27.47 -45.75 6.28
N LYS A 189 27.41 -45.85 7.62
CA LYS A 189 26.33 -45.26 8.43
C LYS A 189 26.50 -43.74 8.53
N ASP A 190 26.70 -43.09 7.39
CA ASP A 190 26.93 -41.66 7.31
C ASP A 190 25.65 -40.92 7.71
N ALA A 191 25.78 -40.05 8.71
CA ALA A 191 24.70 -39.31 9.35
C ALA A 191 25.15 -37.86 9.66
N LEU A 192 26.24 -37.40 9.05
CA LEU A 192 26.84 -36.13 9.38
C LEU A 192 25.88 -34.99 9.02
N VAL A 193 25.77 -34.02 9.91
CA VAL A 193 25.01 -32.79 9.71
C VAL A 193 25.84 -31.59 10.12
N MET A 194 25.46 -30.43 9.58
CA MET A 194 26.01 -29.15 9.97
C MET A 194 24.92 -28.11 10.20
N TYR A 195 25.06 -27.31 11.25
CA TYR A 195 24.24 -26.13 11.50
C TYR A 195 25.09 -24.88 11.36
N LEU A 196 24.60 -23.88 10.64
CA LEU A 196 25.19 -22.55 10.55
C LEU A 196 24.31 -21.56 11.31
N LEU A 197 24.87 -20.90 12.32
CA LEU A 197 24.19 -19.93 13.17
C LEU A 197 24.82 -18.55 12.94
N ALA A 198 24.01 -17.61 12.48
CA ALA A 198 24.40 -16.20 12.39
C ALA A 198 23.85 -15.44 13.60
N GLN A 199 24.75 -14.75 14.31
CA GLN A 199 24.40 -13.96 15.49
C GLN A 199 23.41 -12.83 15.13
N ALA A 200 22.53 -12.49 16.06
CA ALA A 200 21.66 -11.33 15.93
C ALA A 200 22.47 -10.04 16.12
N GLN A 201 22.51 -9.19 15.10
CA GLN A 201 23.06 -7.83 15.20
C GLN A 201 21.90 -6.83 15.40
N GLU A 202 22.14 -5.74 16.12
CA GLU A 202 21.12 -4.70 16.32
C GLU A 202 20.65 -4.14 14.96
N GLY A 203 19.34 -4.25 14.69
CA GLY A 203 18.68 -3.56 13.58
C GLY A 203 18.60 -4.32 12.25
N ASP A 204 19.35 -5.40 12.03
CA ASP A 204 19.54 -5.91 10.66
C ASP A 204 18.73 -7.18 10.33
N SER A 205 18.08 -7.14 9.15
CA SER A 205 18.00 -8.32 8.28
C SER A 205 19.41 -8.57 7.75
N LEU A 206 19.88 -9.82 7.68
CA LEU A 206 21.18 -10.16 7.08
C LEU A 206 20.97 -10.61 5.61
N PRO A 207 20.81 -9.68 4.64
CA PRO A 207 20.50 -10.04 3.25
C PRO A 207 21.61 -10.87 2.60
N TRP A 208 22.83 -10.81 3.14
CA TRP A 208 23.99 -11.55 2.66
C TRP A 208 23.99 -13.03 3.04
N MET A 209 23.07 -13.50 3.89
CA MET A 209 23.01 -14.91 4.29
C MET A 209 22.71 -15.84 3.11
N ASP A 210 21.86 -15.42 2.18
CA ASP A 210 21.55 -16.23 1.00
C ASP A 210 22.80 -16.39 0.12
N GLU A 211 23.56 -15.30 -0.06
CA GLU A 211 24.83 -15.33 -0.81
C GLU A 211 25.88 -16.24 -0.13
N LEU A 212 25.94 -16.23 1.21
CA LEU A 212 26.82 -17.15 1.96
C LEU A 212 26.41 -18.61 1.75
N VAL A 213 25.11 -18.92 1.80
CA VAL A 213 24.61 -20.30 1.62
C VAL A 213 24.86 -20.78 0.19
N ASP A 214 24.68 -19.92 -0.81
CA ASP A 214 25.03 -20.21 -2.20
C ASP A 214 26.54 -20.48 -2.36
N GLU A 215 27.38 -19.69 -1.69
CA GLU A 215 28.83 -19.90 -1.68
C GLU A 215 29.22 -21.24 -1.03
N ILE A 216 28.58 -21.61 0.09
CA ILE A 216 28.76 -22.93 0.74
C ILE A 216 28.38 -24.06 -0.22
N HIS A 217 27.25 -23.92 -0.92
CA HIS A 217 26.81 -24.92 -1.89
C HIS A 217 27.80 -25.07 -3.05
N GLN A 218 28.32 -23.95 -3.59
CA GLN A 218 29.33 -24.00 -4.65
C GLN A 218 30.63 -24.68 -4.21
N ARG A 219 31.05 -24.47 -2.96
CA ARG A 219 32.29 -25.02 -2.39
C ARG A 219 32.19 -26.51 -2.08
N THR A 220 31.04 -26.95 -1.58
CA THR A 220 30.90 -28.26 -0.94
C THR A 220 29.92 -29.20 -1.66
N GLY A 221 29.05 -28.65 -2.51
CA GLY A 221 27.93 -29.38 -3.13
C GLY A 221 26.74 -29.62 -2.20
N TYR A 222 26.79 -29.17 -0.94
CA TYR A 222 25.70 -29.32 0.02
C TYR A 222 24.76 -28.11 -0.02
N GLU A 223 23.48 -28.34 -0.27
CA GLU A 223 22.45 -27.29 -0.15
C GLU A 223 22.08 -27.08 1.33
N GLY A 224 21.75 -25.85 1.70
CA GLY A 224 21.28 -25.51 3.04
C GLY A 224 19.77 -25.39 3.09
N VAL A 225 19.14 -25.95 4.12
CA VAL A 225 17.73 -25.74 4.45
C VAL A 225 17.63 -24.63 5.48
N LEU A 226 16.85 -23.59 5.20
CA LEU A 226 16.61 -22.52 6.15
C LEU A 226 15.85 -23.08 7.36
N PHE A 227 16.48 -23.10 8.52
CA PHE A 227 15.83 -23.46 9.78
C PHE A 227 15.10 -22.24 10.35
N ARG A 228 15.74 -21.06 10.37
CA ARG A 228 15.17 -19.82 10.92
C ARG A 228 15.79 -18.60 10.22
N PRO A 229 15.04 -17.50 10.00
CA PRO A 229 13.61 -17.33 10.26
C PRO A 229 12.77 -17.96 9.13
N LEU A 230 11.87 -18.89 9.46
CA LEU A 230 10.93 -19.43 8.47
C LEU A 230 9.80 -18.44 8.19
N TYR A 231 9.39 -17.68 9.21
CA TYR A 231 8.34 -16.69 9.13
C TYR A 231 8.91 -15.28 9.38
N ASN A 232 8.36 -14.31 8.68
CA ASN A 232 8.84 -12.92 8.72
C ASN A 232 8.60 -12.27 10.11
N LYS A 233 9.30 -11.15 10.34
CA LYS A 233 9.13 -10.31 11.55
C LYS A 233 7.68 -9.82 11.67
N ALA A 234 7.27 -9.45 12.88
CA ALA A 234 5.95 -8.86 13.13
C ALA A 234 5.67 -7.69 12.17
N GLY A 235 4.53 -7.76 11.46
CA GLY A 235 4.10 -6.76 10.48
C GLY A 235 4.49 -7.05 9.02
N GLU A 236 5.31 -8.07 8.75
CA GLU A 236 5.61 -8.52 7.40
C GLU A 236 5.04 -9.93 7.18
N SER A 237 4.26 -10.11 6.11
CA SER A 237 3.73 -11.43 5.77
C SER A 237 4.66 -12.18 4.82
N VAL A 238 4.77 -13.49 5.02
CA VAL A 238 5.50 -14.37 4.09
C VAL A 238 4.74 -14.59 2.78
N LEU A 239 3.47 -14.16 2.71
CA LEU A 239 2.68 -14.14 1.49
C LEU A 239 2.29 -12.69 1.14
N LYS A 240 2.23 -12.39 -0.15
CA LYS A 240 1.73 -11.09 -0.63
C LYS A 240 0.90 -11.25 -1.89
N PHE A 241 0.04 -10.28 -2.14
CA PHE A 241 -0.64 -10.20 -3.44
C PHE A 241 0.37 -9.88 -4.53
N ASP A 242 0.27 -10.59 -5.65
CA ASP A 242 1.08 -10.31 -6.82
C ASP A 242 0.61 -9.06 -7.58
N ARG A 243 1.43 -8.59 -8.52
CA ARG A 243 1.13 -7.44 -9.39
C ARG A 243 0.07 -7.75 -10.45
N GLU A 244 -0.21 -9.00 -10.79
CA GLU A 244 -1.30 -9.31 -11.70
C GLU A 244 -2.66 -9.25 -10.97
N LEU A 245 -3.42 -8.17 -11.21
CA LEU A 245 -4.79 -8.03 -10.71
C LEU A 245 -5.74 -7.59 -11.81
N VAL A 246 -6.82 -8.34 -11.97
CA VAL A 246 -7.90 -8.05 -12.93
C VAL A 246 -9.20 -7.86 -12.17
N TYR A 247 -9.94 -6.80 -12.51
CA TYR A 247 -11.28 -6.55 -11.98
C TYR A 247 -12.32 -6.78 -13.06
N GLU A 248 -13.14 -7.82 -12.90
CA GLU A 248 -14.19 -8.21 -13.86
C GLU A 248 -15.49 -7.41 -13.65
N GLY A 249 -15.36 -6.09 -13.52
CA GLY A 249 -16.49 -5.16 -13.33
C GLY A 249 -16.21 -3.72 -13.77
N GLY A 250 -15.04 -3.45 -14.37
CA GLY A 250 -14.59 -2.11 -14.75
C GLY A 250 -13.09 -2.07 -15.03
N THR A 251 -12.47 -0.91 -14.82
CA THR A 251 -11.01 -0.76 -14.93
C THR A 251 -10.35 -0.85 -13.56
N ALA A 252 -9.34 -1.72 -13.44
CA ALA A 252 -8.43 -1.76 -12.31
C ALA A 252 -7.04 -1.30 -12.74
N THR A 253 -6.45 -0.37 -12.00
CA THR A 253 -5.05 0.05 -12.15
C THR A 253 -4.31 -0.12 -10.83
N GLN A 254 -2.97 -0.09 -10.88
CA GLN A 254 -2.14 -0.07 -9.68
C GLN A 254 -1.49 1.30 -9.54
N GLU A 255 -1.69 1.92 -8.37
CA GLU A 255 -1.08 3.21 -8.03
C GLU A 255 -0.54 3.12 -6.60
N GLY A 256 0.77 3.35 -6.41
CA GLY A 256 1.39 3.39 -5.08
C GLY A 256 1.24 2.11 -4.24
N GLY A 257 1.14 0.93 -4.88
CA GLY A 257 0.92 -0.35 -4.19
C GLY A 257 -0.55 -0.66 -3.84
N ALA A 258 -1.47 0.28 -4.08
CA ALA A 258 -2.91 0.06 -3.94
C ALA A 258 -3.53 -0.40 -5.26
N THR A 259 -4.59 -1.20 -5.15
CA THR A 259 -5.48 -1.50 -6.28
C THR A 259 -6.50 -0.38 -6.41
N VAL A 260 -6.53 0.30 -7.56
CA VAL A 260 -7.46 1.38 -7.83
C VAL A 260 -8.58 0.89 -8.75
N LEU A 261 -9.82 0.92 -8.26
CA LEU A 261 -11.03 0.63 -9.02
C LEU A 261 -11.69 1.94 -9.45
N THR A 262 -12.09 2.05 -10.71
CA THR A 262 -12.89 3.21 -11.18
C THR A 262 -14.32 2.79 -11.43
N VAL A 263 -15.28 3.48 -10.79
CA VAL A 263 -16.72 3.26 -10.92
C VAL A 263 -17.46 4.58 -11.13
N ASN A 264 -18.66 4.57 -11.72
CA ASN A 264 -19.48 5.78 -11.80
C ASN A 264 -20.37 5.90 -10.56
N GLU A 265 -20.75 7.13 -10.23
CA GLU A 265 -21.74 7.42 -9.20
C GLU A 265 -23.07 6.71 -9.52
N GLY A 266 -23.64 6.03 -8.52
CA GLY A 266 -24.84 5.22 -8.66
C GLY A 266 -24.59 3.78 -9.14
N ASP A 267 -23.38 3.47 -9.62
CA ASP A 267 -23.01 2.08 -9.90
C ASP A 267 -22.80 1.33 -8.57
N ARG A 268 -23.24 0.08 -8.55
CA ARG A 268 -22.94 -0.84 -7.46
C ARG A 268 -21.55 -1.43 -7.68
N ILE A 269 -20.77 -1.53 -6.60
CA ILE A 269 -19.50 -2.27 -6.65
C ILE A 269 -19.85 -3.74 -6.88
N ARG A 270 -19.70 -4.20 -8.12
CA ARG A 270 -19.98 -5.57 -8.54
C ARG A 270 -18.88 -6.04 -9.45
N GLY A 271 -18.34 -7.20 -9.15
CA GLY A 271 -17.29 -7.81 -9.94
C GLY A 271 -16.45 -8.77 -9.11
N GLN A 272 -15.40 -9.26 -9.72
CA GLN A 272 -14.47 -10.18 -9.10
C GLN A 272 -13.07 -9.59 -9.14
N LEU A 273 -12.36 -9.64 -8.02
CA LEU A 273 -10.93 -9.37 -7.95
C LEU A 273 -10.20 -10.68 -8.23
N LYS A 274 -9.55 -10.76 -9.39
CA LYS A 274 -8.70 -11.88 -9.78
C LYS A 274 -7.25 -11.51 -9.51
N PHE A 275 -6.54 -12.31 -8.72
CA PHE A 275 -5.17 -12.03 -8.29
C PHE A 275 -4.34 -13.31 -8.21
N LYS A 276 -3.02 -13.19 -8.23
CA LYS A 276 -2.09 -14.25 -7.82
C LYS A 276 -1.48 -13.94 -6.46
N ILE A 277 -0.94 -14.96 -5.81
CA ILE A 277 -0.25 -14.85 -4.52
C ILE A 277 1.23 -15.10 -4.78
N HIS A 278 2.09 -14.33 -4.14
CA HIS A 278 3.54 -14.52 -4.19
C HIS A 278 4.06 -14.94 -2.82
N SER A 279 4.91 -15.97 -2.80
CA SER A 279 5.56 -16.45 -1.59
C SER A 279 6.91 -15.76 -1.42
N ASN A 280 7.19 -15.24 -0.23
CA ASN A 280 8.51 -14.77 0.18
C ASN A 280 9.24 -15.82 1.04
N LEU A 281 8.70 -17.04 1.16
CA LEU A 281 9.38 -18.12 1.86
C LEU A 281 10.66 -18.51 1.09
N LYS A 282 11.76 -18.65 1.82
CA LYS A 282 13.07 -19.01 1.26
C LYS A 282 13.34 -20.50 1.46
N GLY A 283 13.47 -21.26 0.38
CA GLY A 283 13.74 -22.70 0.45
C GLY A 283 12.59 -23.55 1.00
N TRP A 284 11.40 -22.96 1.23
CA TRP A 284 10.20 -23.65 1.69
C TRP A 284 9.02 -23.41 0.75
N GLU A 285 8.31 -24.48 0.43
CA GLU A 285 7.09 -24.43 -0.38
C GLU A 285 5.86 -24.67 0.49
N ILE A 286 4.75 -24.07 0.06
CA ILE A 286 3.43 -24.32 0.61
C ILE A 286 2.71 -25.27 -0.34
N VAL A 287 2.04 -26.28 0.22
CA VAL A 287 1.37 -27.34 -0.53
C VAL A 287 0.01 -27.58 0.07
N ASP A 288 -1.02 -27.48 -0.77
CA ASP A 288 -2.40 -27.78 -0.42
C ASP A 288 -2.91 -27.06 0.86
N ALA A 289 -2.37 -25.87 1.14
CA ALA A 289 -2.83 -25.04 2.24
C ALA A 289 -4.25 -24.53 2.02
N THR A 290 -5.00 -24.32 3.10
CA THR A 290 -6.40 -23.89 3.03
C THR A 290 -6.50 -22.37 3.03
N MET A 291 -7.15 -21.82 2.01
CA MET A 291 -7.51 -20.40 1.93
C MET A 291 -8.87 -20.20 2.61
N GLU A 292 -8.93 -19.33 3.62
CA GLU A 292 -10.20 -18.92 4.22
C GLU A 292 -10.88 -17.81 3.40
N ASP A 293 -12.12 -17.50 3.80
CA ASP A 293 -12.85 -16.37 3.24
C ASP A 293 -12.12 -15.06 3.58
N ALA A 294 -12.02 -14.18 2.60
CA ALA A 294 -11.35 -12.90 2.74
C ALA A 294 -12.26 -11.85 3.39
N THR A 295 -11.68 -10.97 4.19
CA THR A 295 -12.38 -9.83 4.76
C THR A 295 -12.05 -8.58 3.95
N VAL A 296 -13.07 -7.95 3.37
CA VAL A 296 -12.97 -6.66 2.68
C VAL A 296 -13.56 -5.58 3.56
N LYS A 297 -12.73 -4.66 4.02
CA LYS A 297 -13.13 -3.48 4.78
C LYS A 297 -13.06 -2.25 3.88
N LEU A 298 -14.15 -1.49 3.78
CA LEU A 298 -14.25 -0.26 2.99
C LEU A 298 -14.64 0.89 3.91
N ASP A 299 -13.88 1.97 3.91
CA ASP A 299 -14.14 3.19 4.67
C ASP A 299 -14.74 4.25 3.72
N VAL A 300 -16.05 4.45 3.85
CA VAL A 300 -16.85 5.28 2.95
C VAL A 300 -16.98 6.70 3.50
N PRO A 301 -16.53 7.73 2.78
CA PRO A 301 -16.57 9.13 3.23
C PRO A 301 -18.00 9.68 3.41
N ARG A 302 -18.12 10.78 4.17
CA ARG A 302 -19.41 11.45 4.48
C ARG A 302 -20.31 11.89 3.31
N PRO A 303 -19.82 12.34 2.13
CA PRO A 303 -20.70 12.83 1.08
C PRO A 303 -21.52 11.72 0.39
N TYR A 304 -21.19 10.45 0.67
CA TYR A 304 -21.97 9.30 0.23
C TYR A 304 -23.15 9.04 1.18
N ARG A 305 -24.25 8.56 0.62
CA ARG A 305 -25.48 8.26 1.37
C ARG A 305 -25.28 7.20 2.46
N ARG A 306 -24.35 6.26 2.26
CA ARG A 306 -23.96 5.22 3.23
C ARG A 306 -22.52 5.41 3.71
N ALA A 307 -22.25 6.57 4.31
CA ALA A 307 -20.95 6.84 4.93
C ALA A 307 -20.69 5.93 6.14
N GLY A 308 -19.42 5.60 6.37
CA GLY A 308 -18.97 4.73 7.46
C GLY A 308 -18.16 3.54 6.97
N THR A 309 -17.80 2.67 7.91
CA THR A 309 -17.04 1.45 7.62
C THR A 309 -17.99 0.31 7.23
N VAL A 310 -17.74 -0.29 6.08
CA VAL A 310 -18.45 -1.48 5.58
C VAL A 310 -17.47 -2.65 5.59
N THR A 311 -17.86 -3.76 6.22
CA THR A 311 -17.06 -5.00 6.22
C THR A 311 -17.85 -6.09 5.52
N VAL A 312 -17.22 -6.75 4.55
CA VAL A 312 -17.81 -7.81 3.74
C VAL A 312 -16.88 -9.02 3.82
N ASN A 313 -17.45 -10.19 4.09
CA ASN A 313 -16.72 -11.45 3.96
C ASN A 313 -16.99 -12.01 2.57
N SER A 314 -15.91 -12.25 1.83
CA SER A 314 -15.96 -12.69 0.43
C SER A 314 -15.23 -14.01 0.29
N LYS A 315 -15.89 -14.98 -0.35
CA LYS A 315 -15.28 -16.28 -0.63
C LYS A 315 -14.11 -16.12 -1.61
N VAL A 316 -13.00 -16.79 -1.30
CA VAL A 316 -11.85 -16.94 -2.20
C VAL A 316 -11.98 -18.27 -2.95
N THR A 317 -11.71 -18.27 -4.26
CA THR A 317 -11.74 -19.49 -5.10
C THR A 317 -10.56 -19.49 -6.06
N PRO A 318 -9.78 -20.59 -6.18
CA PRO A 318 -9.90 -21.85 -5.42
C PRO A 318 -9.55 -21.68 -3.93
N ARG A 319 -9.93 -22.67 -3.11
CA ARG A 319 -9.68 -22.68 -1.66
C ARG A 319 -8.36 -23.33 -1.27
N THR A 320 -7.61 -23.88 -2.21
CA THR A 320 -6.33 -24.54 -1.97
C THR A 320 -5.19 -23.70 -2.55
N LEU A 321 -4.10 -23.60 -1.82
CA LEU A 321 -2.89 -22.88 -2.20
C LEU A 321 -1.68 -23.82 -2.21
N SER A 322 -1.05 -23.92 -3.38
CA SER A 322 0.26 -24.53 -3.56
C SER A 322 1.18 -23.56 -4.28
N ILE A 323 2.33 -23.25 -3.69
CA ILE A 323 3.26 -22.24 -4.16
C ILE A 323 4.70 -22.56 -3.75
N LYS A 324 5.60 -22.49 -4.73
CA LYS A 324 7.03 -22.71 -4.54
C LYS A 324 7.71 -21.54 -3.82
N PRO A 325 8.92 -21.73 -3.27
CA PRO A 325 9.64 -20.67 -2.58
C PRO A 325 9.96 -19.52 -3.54
N ASN A 326 9.81 -18.27 -3.09
CA ASN A 326 10.09 -17.06 -3.89
C ASN A 326 9.37 -16.98 -5.27
N GLU A 327 8.32 -17.79 -5.47
CA GLU A 327 7.56 -17.84 -6.71
C GLU A 327 6.16 -17.25 -6.54
N THR A 328 5.50 -17.02 -7.67
CA THR A 328 4.09 -16.63 -7.73
C THR A 328 3.23 -17.86 -8.05
N SER A 329 2.06 -17.95 -7.43
CA SER A 329 1.12 -19.04 -7.61
C SER A 329 0.76 -19.25 -9.09
N LEU A 330 0.72 -20.52 -9.51
CA LEU A 330 0.29 -20.89 -10.87
C LEU A 330 -1.19 -20.56 -11.10
N ASN A 331 -2.01 -20.78 -10.06
CA ASN A 331 -3.44 -20.51 -10.10
C ASN A 331 -3.74 -19.03 -9.84
N PHE A 332 -4.79 -18.56 -10.50
CA PHE A 332 -5.45 -17.30 -10.14
C PHE A 332 -6.49 -17.56 -9.06
N TYR A 333 -6.54 -16.66 -8.08
CA TYR A 333 -7.55 -16.62 -7.05
C TYR A 333 -8.54 -15.50 -7.35
N VAL A 334 -9.80 -15.77 -7.06
CA VAL A 334 -10.92 -14.91 -7.38
C VAL A 334 -11.66 -14.61 -6.09
N LEU A 335 -11.92 -13.33 -5.85
CA LEU A 335 -12.69 -12.82 -4.73
C LEU A 335 -13.89 -12.05 -5.26
N SER A 336 -15.10 -12.49 -4.92
CA SER A 336 -16.33 -11.80 -5.33
C SER A 336 -16.60 -10.58 -4.43
N LEU A 337 -16.77 -9.42 -5.05
CA LEU A 337 -17.21 -8.19 -4.37
C LEU A 337 -18.75 -8.04 -4.38
N GLN A 338 -19.48 -9.02 -4.90
CA GLN A 338 -20.92 -8.90 -5.19
C GLN A 338 -21.82 -8.72 -3.96
N ASP A 339 -21.41 -9.23 -2.78
CA ASP A 339 -22.19 -9.08 -1.54
C ASP A 339 -22.02 -7.68 -0.91
N SER A 340 -21.16 -6.82 -1.48
CA SER A 340 -21.15 -5.41 -1.13
C SER A 340 -22.35 -4.71 -1.78
N SER A 341 -23.48 -4.66 -1.07
CA SER A 341 -24.66 -3.84 -1.45
C SER A 341 -24.38 -2.33 -1.40
N LEU A 342 -23.12 -1.92 -1.56
CA LEU A 342 -22.64 -0.56 -1.46
C LEU A 342 -22.87 0.16 -2.79
N GLU A 343 -23.93 0.94 -2.81
CA GLU A 343 -24.24 1.87 -3.88
C GLU A 343 -23.55 3.21 -3.55
N LEU A 344 -22.58 3.60 -4.38
CA LEU A 344 -21.81 4.83 -4.19
C LEU A 344 -22.56 6.01 -4.80
N GLU A 345 -23.61 6.43 -4.11
CA GLU A 345 -24.43 7.58 -4.46
C GLU A 345 -24.21 8.72 -3.44
N ARG A 346 -24.10 9.96 -3.92
CA ARG A 346 -24.06 11.12 -3.02
C ARG A 346 -25.39 11.35 -2.33
N SER A 347 -25.34 12.01 -1.17
CA SER A 347 -26.56 12.57 -0.58
C SER A 347 -27.14 13.67 -1.48
N THR A 348 -28.48 13.84 -1.45
CA THR A 348 -29.16 14.91 -2.20
C THR A 348 -28.60 16.30 -1.85
N TRP A 349 -28.19 16.50 -0.60
CA TRP A 349 -27.61 17.77 -0.15
C TRP A 349 -26.21 18.00 -0.73
N ASP A 350 -25.38 16.97 -0.82
CA ASP A 350 -24.04 17.07 -1.40
C ASP A 350 -24.08 17.22 -2.93
N MET A 351 -25.10 16.66 -3.59
CA MET A 351 -25.35 16.92 -5.02
C MET A 351 -25.58 18.41 -5.29
N LEU A 352 -26.31 19.11 -4.42
CA LEU A 352 -26.57 20.55 -4.54
C LEU A 352 -25.36 21.42 -4.17
N LYS A 353 -24.55 21.01 -3.18
CA LYS A 353 -23.35 21.75 -2.77
C LYS A 353 -22.22 21.69 -3.80
N SER A 354 -22.12 20.61 -4.56
CA SER A 354 -21.02 20.40 -5.51
C SER A 354 -21.52 19.77 -6.82
N PRO A 355 -22.42 20.47 -7.55
CA PRO A 355 -23.03 19.93 -8.76
C PRO A 355 -22.03 19.76 -9.89
N PHE A 356 -20.93 20.53 -9.88
CA PHE A 356 -19.90 20.51 -10.91
C PHE A 356 -18.71 19.57 -10.61
N ALA A 357 -18.69 18.86 -9.47
CA ALA A 357 -17.62 17.92 -9.14
C ALA A 357 -17.44 16.84 -10.23
N ARG A 358 -16.21 16.61 -10.70
CA ARG A 358 -15.87 15.54 -11.67
C ARG A 358 -15.61 14.20 -11.00
N TRP A 359 -15.04 14.26 -9.80
CA TRP A 359 -14.66 13.12 -8.97
C TRP A 359 -15.19 13.34 -7.57
N LEU A 360 -15.62 12.26 -6.93
CA LEU A 360 -16.03 12.27 -5.54
C LEU A 360 -14.86 11.85 -4.64
N PRO A 361 -14.91 12.13 -3.33
CA PRO A 361 -13.91 11.65 -2.39
C PRO A 361 -13.71 10.14 -2.51
N GLN A 362 -12.47 9.69 -2.53
CA GLN A 362 -12.14 8.29 -2.76
C GLN A 362 -12.61 7.43 -1.58
N VAL A 363 -13.06 6.21 -1.86
CA VAL A 363 -13.33 5.20 -0.82
C VAL A 363 -12.06 4.39 -0.63
N GLU A 364 -11.54 4.38 0.59
CA GLU A 364 -10.38 3.59 0.96
C GLU A 364 -10.82 2.22 1.45
N GLY A 365 -10.00 1.21 1.25
CA GLY A 365 -10.32 -0.13 1.69
C GLY A 365 -9.12 -1.02 1.86
N LYS A 366 -9.34 -2.15 2.52
CA LYS A 366 -8.36 -3.20 2.75
C LYS A 366 -9.00 -4.56 2.47
N VAL A 367 -8.31 -5.36 1.67
CA VAL A 367 -8.62 -6.77 1.44
C VAL A 367 -7.64 -7.58 2.26
N LYS A 368 -8.14 -8.34 3.24
CA LYS A 368 -7.36 -9.22 4.09
C LYS A 368 -7.70 -10.67 3.74
N VAL A 369 -6.68 -11.47 3.45
CA VAL A 369 -6.81 -12.90 3.14
C VAL A 369 -6.07 -13.68 4.20
N LYS A 370 -6.63 -14.82 4.59
CA LYS A 370 -6.02 -15.75 5.54
C LYS A 370 -5.74 -17.10 4.87
N VAL A 371 -4.58 -17.64 5.18
CA VAL A 371 -4.13 -18.96 4.74
C VAL A 371 -3.85 -19.77 5.99
N VAL A 372 -4.50 -20.92 6.11
CA VAL A 372 -4.27 -21.89 7.16
C VAL A 372 -3.34 -22.96 6.61
N LEU A 373 -2.16 -23.04 7.21
CA LEU A 373 -1.22 -24.14 7.02
C LEU A 373 -1.55 -25.22 8.04
N ASP A 374 -1.83 -26.44 7.58
CA ASP A 374 -1.87 -27.59 8.46
C ASP A 374 -0.44 -28.03 8.74
N LEU A 375 -0.03 -27.89 10.01
CA LEU A 375 1.27 -28.34 10.48
C LEU A 375 1.12 -29.78 10.99
N ASN A 376 1.75 -30.73 10.31
CA ASN A 376 1.74 -32.12 10.74
C ASN A 376 2.96 -32.40 11.63
N GLN A 377 2.74 -32.92 12.83
CA GLN A 377 3.80 -33.23 13.81
C GLN A 377 4.51 -34.57 13.54
N THR A 378 3.96 -35.39 12.64
CA THR A 378 4.41 -36.77 12.39
C THR A 378 5.17 -36.93 11.07
N SER A 379 4.92 -36.09 10.06
CA SER A 379 5.68 -36.09 8.81
C SER A 379 5.51 -34.77 8.06
N LEU A 380 6.60 -34.20 7.54
CA LEU A 380 6.53 -33.03 6.64
C LEU A 380 5.84 -33.33 5.31
N GLU A 381 5.82 -34.59 4.85
CA GLU A 381 5.17 -34.94 3.58
C GLU A 381 3.65 -34.79 3.64
N GLU A 382 3.08 -34.87 4.84
CA GLU A 382 1.65 -34.75 5.11
C GLU A 382 1.23 -33.35 5.59
N GLY A 383 2.19 -32.43 5.77
CA GLY A 383 1.94 -31.04 6.17
C GLY A 383 1.81 -30.08 4.99
N SER A 384 1.20 -28.91 5.22
CA SER A 384 1.03 -27.88 4.19
C SER A 384 2.31 -27.06 3.91
N ILE A 385 3.39 -27.29 4.65
CA ILE A 385 4.66 -26.59 4.48
C ILE A 385 5.80 -27.59 4.52
N ARG A 386 6.68 -27.53 3.53
CA ARG A 386 7.82 -28.45 3.41
C ARG A 386 9.01 -27.78 2.72
N PRO A 387 10.25 -28.23 3.00
CA PRO A 387 11.42 -27.67 2.33
C PRO A 387 11.40 -28.07 0.85
N ALA A 388 11.74 -27.11 -0.02
CA ALA A 388 11.85 -27.33 -1.45
C ALA A 388 13.22 -27.94 -1.78
N LEU A 389 13.35 -29.25 -1.57
CA LEU A 389 14.61 -29.98 -1.72
C LEU A 389 14.85 -30.45 -3.16
N SER A 390 16.10 -30.41 -3.61
CA SER A 390 16.54 -31.10 -4.83
C SER A 390 16.47 -32.63 -4.68
N ASP A 391 16.50 -33.38 -5.79
CA ASP A 391 16.50 -34.84 -5.77
C ASP A 391 17.68 -35.42 -4.96
N GLN A 392 18.86 -34.83 -5.13
CA GLN A 392 20.04 -35.23 -4.38
C GLN A 392 19.86 -34.97 -2.89
N MET A 393 19.31 -33.81 -2.55
CA MET A 393 19.07 -33.43 -1.16
C MET A 393 18.04 -34.34 -0.48
N ARG A 394 16.96 -34.71 -1.19
CA ARG A 394 15.96 -35.68 -0.71
C ARG A 394 16.56 -37.04 -0.35
N GLU A 395 17.58 -37.50 -1.08
CA GLU A 395 18.26 -38.74 -0.72
C GLU A 395 19.16 -38.59 0.52
N ARG A 396 19.79 -37.43 0.71
CA ARG A 396 20.67 -37.17 1.86
C ARG A 396 19.89 -37.07 3.18
N VAL A 397 18.77 -36.34 3.19
CA VAL A 397 17.99 -36.12 4.42
C VAL A 397 17.49 -37.42 5.05
N LYS A 398 17.26 -38.49 4.26
CA LYS A 398 16.85 -39.82 4.78
C LYS A 398 17.85 -40.44 5.76
N TYR A 399 19.11 -40.01 5.73
CA TYR A 399 20.16 -40.52 6.61
C TYR A 399 20.36 -39.67 7.87
N VAL A 400 19.65 -38.54 7.98
CA VAL A 400 19.71 -37.66 9.15
C VAL A 400 18.96 -38.32 10.31
N PRO A 401 19.62 -38.60 11.44
CA PRO A 401 18.96 -39.13 12.61
C PRO A 401 17.96 -38.12 13.16
N ASN A 402 16.79 -38.62 13.58
CA ASN A 402 15.73 -37.83 14.23
C ASN A 402 15.18 -36.67 13.39
N LEU A 403 15.26 -36.74 12.05
CA LEU A 403 14.84 -35.68 11.14
C LEU A 403 13.42 -35.18 11.43
N ASP A 404 12.42 -36.07 11.55
CA ASP A 404 11.01 -35.69 11.80
C ASP A 404 10.85 -34.73 12.99
N ALA A 405 11.65 -34.93 14.02
CA ALA A 405 11.60 -34.12 15.22
C ALA A 405 12.44 -32.85 15.11
N ILE A 406 13.50 -32.81 14.30
CA ILE A 406 14.20 -31.56 13.93
C ILE A 406 13.23 -30.68 13.12
N GLU A 407 12.52 -31.28 12.17
CA GLU A 407 11.53 -30.63 11.31
C GLU A 407 10.39 -30.02 12.13
N PHE A 408 9.94 -30.70 13.20
CA PHE A 408 9.02 -30.12 14.17
C PHE A 408 9.53 -28.78 14.72
N PHE A 409 10.79 -28.68 15.15
CA PHE A 409 11.32 -27.41 15.65
C PHE A 409 11.47 -26.35 14.55
N MET A 410 11.67 -26.75 13.29
CA MET A 410 11.74 -25.82 12.14
C MET A 410 10.38 -25.17 11.86
N ILE A 411 9.30 -25.96 11.82
CA ILE A 411 7.96 -25.45 11.43
C ILE A 411 7.23 -24.76 12.58
N TYR A 412 7.45 -25.18 13.83
CA TYR A 412 6.79 -24.62 15.01
C TYR A 412 7.53 -23.42 15.61
N GLN A 413 7.94 -22.46 14.79
CA GLN A 413 8.57 -21.22 15.29
C GLN A 413 7.56 -20.33 16.04
N PRO A 414 7.93 -19.76 17.19
CA PRO A 414 7.05 -18.87 17.93
C PRO A 414 6.82 -17.58 17.14
N ASP A 415 5.60 -17.07 17.15
CA ASP A 415 5.38 -15.69 16.71
C ASP A 415 6.05 -14.74 17.73
N GLN A 416 6.67 -13.65 17.26
CA GLN A 416 7.34 -12.70 18.16
C GLN A 416 6.38 -12.05 19.16
N ASP A 417 5.07 -12.06 18.90
CA ASP A 417 4.02 -11.56 19.80
C ASP A 417 3.57 -12.58 20.86
N GLY A 418 4.20 -13.77 20.91
CA GLY A 418 3.85 -14.83 21.87
C GLY A 418 2.49 -15.47 21.61
N ALA A 419 1.86 -15.18 20.47
CA ALA A 419 0.63 -15.85 20.05
C ALA A 419 0.91 -17.35 19.86
N GLN A 420 0.16 -18.18 20.56
CA GLN A 420 0.25 -19.62 20.42
C GLN A 420 -0.26 -20.00 19.03
N THR A 421 0.61 -20.60 18.23
CA THR A 421 0.18 -21.46 17.11
C THR A 421 -0.81 -22.46 17.70
N GLU A 422 -2.06 -22.49 17.20
CA GLU A 422 -2.97 -23.59 17.54
C GLU A 422 -2.26 -24.90 17.18
N SER A 423 -2.35 -25.93 18.01
CA SER A 423 -1.31 -26.96 18.15
C SER A 423 -0.88 -27.70 16.88
N ASN A 424 -1.65 -27.61 15.78
CA ASN A 424 -1.34 -28.17 14.47
C ASN A 424 -1.67 -27.23 13.28
N GLN A 425 -1.91 -25.93 13.52
CA GLN A 425 -2.30 -25.00 12.45
C GLN A 425 -1.62 -23.66 12.59
N ARG A 426 -1.17 -23.11 11.45
CA ARG A 426 -0.59 -21.77 11.40
C ARG A 426 -1.36 -20.90 10.43
N VAL A 427 -1.80 -19.75 10.91
CA VAL A 427 -2.54 -18.78 10.09
C VAL A 427 -1.57 -17.72 9.58
N ILE A 428 -1.41 -17.63 8.26
CA ILE A 428 -0.71 -16.55 7.58
C ILE A 428 -1.76 -15.57 7.07
N GLU A 429 -1.70 -14.34 7.58
CA GLU A 429 -2.54 -13.25 7.11
C GLU A 429 -1.73 -12.32 6.22
N PHE A 430 -2.34 -11.86 5.12
CA PHE A 430 -1.76 -10.82 4.27
C PHE A 430 -2.84 -9.89 3.73
N GLU A 431 -2.47 -8.64 3.51
CA GLU A 431 -3.42 -7.59 3.15
C GLU A 431 -3.00 -6.79 1.91
N ARG A 432 -4.00 -6.17 1.29
CA ARG A 432 -3.81 -5.24 0.18
C ARG A 432 -4.76 -4.06 0.29
N ASN A 433 -4.21 -2.88 0.06
CA ASN A 433 -5.00 -1.65 0.01
C ASN A 433 -5.80 -1.59 -1.30
N LEU A 434 -7.06 -1.20 -1.17
CA LEU A 434 -8.02 -0.98 -2.23
C LEU A 434 -8.43 0.49 -2.20
N VAL A 435 -8.49 1.13 -3.36
CA VAL A 435 -8.95 2.52 -3.51
C VAL A 435 -10.00 2.54 -4.59
N ILE A 436 -11.16 3.13 -4.31
CA ILE A 436 -12.25 3.23 -5.28
C ILE A 436 -12.43 4.70 -5.64
N LYS A 437 -12.14 5.03 -6.91
CA LYS A 437 -12.36 6.35 -7.50
C LYS A 437 -13.74 6.40 -8.13
N VAL A 438 -14.59 7.30 -7.63
CA VAL A 438 -15.97 7.43 -8.11
C VAL A 438 -16.10 8.64 -9.02
N ARG A 439 -16.48 8.41 -10.27
CA ARG A 439 -16.78 9.46 -11.25
C ARG A 439 -18.17 10.02 -10.98
N ALA A 440 -18.23 11.32 -10.72
CA ALA A 440 -19.49 12.00 -10.45
C ALA A 440 -20.43 11.97 -11.68
N SER A 441 -21.72 11.76 -11.42
CA SER A 441 -22.79 11.82 -12.42
C SER A 441 -22.89 13.22 -13.03
N ASN A 442 -23.25 13.28 -14.32
CA ASN A 442 -23.53 14.54 -15.00
C ASN A 442 -24.92 15.10 -14.68
N PHE A 443 -25.80 14.32 -14.04
CA PHE A 443 -27.18 14.71 -13.79
C PHE A 443 -27.32 16.05 -13.01
N PRO A 444 -26.62 16.27 -11.88
CA PRO A 444 -26.69 17.56 -11.18
C PRO A 444 -26.25 18.75 -12.03
N ARG A 445 -25.25 18.57 -12.90
CA ARG A 445 -24.78 19.62 -13.81
C ARG A 445 -25.85 20.01 -14.80
N VAL A 446 -26.47 19.00 -15.43
CA VAL A 446 -27.55 19.21 -16.39
C VAL A 446 -28.72 19.91 -15.71
N LEU A 447 -29.15 19.42 -14.54
CA LEU A 447 -30.24 20.03 -13.78
C LEU A 447 -29.97 21.49 -13.43
N MET A 448 -28.78 21.80 -12.89
CA MET A 448 -28.41 23.17 -12.55
C MET A 448 -28.31 24.08 -13.79
N THR A 449 -27.86 23.55 -14.92
CA THR A 449 -27.78 24.29 -16.18
C THR A 449 -29.19 24.60 -16.70
N VAL A 450 -30.11 23.63 -16.66
CA VAL A 450 -31.52 23.82 -17.04
C VAL A 450 -32.20 24.84 -16.12
N LEU A 451 -31.97 24.77 -14.80
CA LEU A 451 -32.49 25.74 -13.85
C LEU A 451 -31.95 27.15 -14.12
N LEU A 452 -30.66 27.28 -14.42
CA LEU A 452 -30.05 28.58 -14.75
C LEU A 452 -30.62 29.15 -16.05
N ILE A 453 -30.77 28.33 -17.09
CA ILE A 453 -31.39 28.75 -18.36
C ILE A 453 -32.84 29.15 -18.13
N GLY A 454 -33.60 28.40 -17.33
CA GLY A 454 -34.97 28.71 -16.95
C GLY A 454 -35.08 30.05 -16.21
N LEU A 455 -34.19 30.29 -15.24
CA LEU A 455 -34.12 31.55 -14.49
C LEU A 455 -33.78 32.73 -15.41
N LEU A 456 -32.80 32.57 -16.31
CA LEU A 456 -32.43 33.59 -17.29
C LEU A 456 -33.57 33.87 -18.27
N GLY A 457 -34.27 32.83 -18.73
CA GLY A 457 -35.45 32.98 -19.58
C GLY A 457 -36.58 33.72 -18.88
N PHE A 458 -36.84 33.39 -17.61
CA PHE A 458 -37.84 34.09 -16.79
C PHE A 458 -37.45 35.55 -16.53
N ALA A 459 -36.20 35.82 -16.19
CA ALA A 459 -35.69 37.18 -16.01
C ALA A 459 -35.78 37.99 -17.31
N ALA A 460 -35.45 37.38 -18.45
CA ALA A 460 -35.60 38.01 -19.76
C ALA A 460 -37.06 38.32 -20.08
N LEU A 461 -37.99 37.41 -19.75
CA LEU A 461 -39.42 37.62 -19.93
C LEU A 461 -39.94 38.75 -19.04
N LEU A 462 -39.54 38.79 -17.77
CA LEU A 462 -39.87 39.90 -16.86
C LEU A 462 -39.33 41.23 -17.37
N PHE A 463 -38.07 41.25 -17.83
CA PHE A 463 -37.47 42.44 -18.45
C PHE A 463 -38.26 42.86 -19.70
N TRP A 464 -38.66 41.91 -20.55
CA TRP A 464 -39.42 42.19 -21.77
C TRP A 464 -40.83 42.70 -21.47
N MET A 465 -41.52 42.11 -20.48
CA MET A 465 -42.81 42.62 -19.97
C MET A 465 -42.66 44.04 -19.42
N PHE A 466 -41.57 44.32 -18.71
CA PHE A 466 -41.30 45.63 -18.15
C PHE A 466 -40.96 46.68 -19.24
N VAL A 467 -40.23 46.29 -20.29
CA VAL A 467 -39.95 47.15 -21.46
C VAL A 467 -41.20 47.44 -22.28
N LEU A 468 -42.09 46.46 -22.44
CA LEU A 468 -43.36 46.64 -23.15
C LEU A 468 -44.45 47.31 -22.33
N TRP A 469 -44.24 47.50 -21.04
CA TRP A 469 -45.21 48.18 -20.19
C TRP A 469 -45.42 49.61 -20.70
N ARG A 470 -46.65 49.90 -21.13
CA ARG A 470 -47.07 51.25 -21.54
C ARG A 470 -47.98 51.86 -20.50
N VAL A 471 -47.82 53.17 -20.31
CA VAL A 471 -48.68 53.99 -19.48
C VAL A 471 -49.53 54.85 -20.40
N SER A 472 -50.84 54.84 -20.14
CA SER A 472 -51.82 55.58 -20.91
C SER A 472 -52.09 56.93 -20.25
N TYR A 473 -52.09 57.99 -21.05
CA TYR A 473 -52.47 59.33 -20.64
C TYR A 473 -53.53 59.85 -21.60
N ARG A 474 -54.38 60.77 -21.14
CA ARG A 474 -55.28 61.53 -22.01
C ARG A 474 -54.88 63.00 -21.92
N LEU A 475 -54.57 63.62 -23.04
CA LEU A 475 -54.26 65.04 -23.13
C LEU A 475 -55.47 65.76 -23.72
N GLU A 476 -56.08 66.63 -22.95
CA GLU A 476 -57.12 67.54 -23.43
C GLU A 476 -56.45 68.80 -23.94
N ALA A 477 -56.55 69.03 -25.25
CA ALA A 477 -56.00 70.17 -25.95
C ALA A 477 -57.15 71.05 -26.49
N PRO A 478 -56.90 72.32 -26.82
CA PRO A 478 -57.92 73.21 -27.39
C PRO A 478 -58.57 72.67 -28.68
N GLU A 479 -57.86 71.84 -29.45
CA GLU A 479 -58.35 71.19 -30.68
C GLU A 479 -59.07 69.85 -30.47
N GLY A 480 -59.02 69.28 -29.26
CA GLY A 480 -59.65 68.00 -28.93
C GLY A 480 -58.84 67.14 -27.96
N ASN A 481 -59.38 65.97 -27.63
CA ASN A 481 -58.77 65.03 -26.70
C ASN A 481 -57.88 64.02 -27.43
N HIS A 482 -56.64 63.86 -26.96
CA HIS A 482 -55.67 62.91 -27.49
C HIS A 482 -55.36 61.81 -26.47
N GLU A 483 -55.50 60.54 -26.87
CA GLU A 483 -55.06 59.40 -26.07
C GLU A 483 -53.61 59.04 -26.39
N LEU A 484 -52.77 59.02 -25.37
CA LEU A 484 -51.33 58.80 -25.45
C LEU A 484 -50.97 57.47 -24.81
N ASN A 485 -50.27 56.60 -25.53
CA ASN A 485 -49.77 55.31 -25.00
C ASN A 485 -48.25 55.28 -25.06
N LEU A 486 -47.61 55.67 -23.96
CA LEU A 486 -46.16 55.86 -23.90
C LEU A 486 -45.47 54.69 -23.18
N PRO A 487 -44.32 54.19 -23.67
CA PRO A 487 -43.49 53.24 -22.92
C PRO A 487 -43.13 53.81 -21.54
N ALA A 488 -43.35 53.02 -20.49
CA ALA A 488 -43.15 53.45 -19.11
C ALA A 488 -41.69 53.83 -18.81
N LEU A 489 -40.74 53.14 -19.45
CA LEU A 489 -39.31 53.32 -19.22
C LEU A 489 -38.75 54.61 -19.86
N PHE A 490 -38.95 54.77 -21.18
CA PHE A 490 -38.49 55.91 -21.96
C PHE A 490 -39.46 56.16 -23.12
N GLY A 491 -40.48 56.97 -22.85
CA GLY A 491 -41.46 57.39 -23.84
C GLY A 491 -41.42 58.89 -24.01
N SER A 492 -41.81 59.38 -25.18
CA SER A 492 -42.09 60.80 -25.30
C SER A 492 -43.17 61.09 -26.33
N TYR A 493 -43.98 62.11 -26.05
CA TYR A 493 -44.97 62.64 -26.95
C TYR A 493 -44.72 64.13 -27.18
N LEU A 494 -44.79 64.58 -28.43
CA LEU A 494 -44.66 65.98 -28.80
C LEU A 494 -46.06 66.60 -28.84
N ILE A 495 -46.29 67.58 -27.98
CA ILE A 495 -47.49 68.41 -27.92
C ILE A 495 -47.32 69.52 -28.95
N VAL A 496 -48.31 69.68 -29.81
CA VAL A 496 -48.33 70.69 -30.87
C VAL A 496 -49.49 71.67 -30.67
N SER A 497 -49.41 72.83 -31.31
CA SER A 497 -50.48 73.83 -31.36
C SER A 497 -51.56 73.42 -32.37
N PRO A 498 -52.71 74.13 -32.40
CA PRO A 498 -53.76 73.92 -33.42
C PRO A 498 -53.29 74.15 -34.86
N THR A 499 -52.18 74.87 -35.03
CA THR A 499 -51.54 75.14 -36.33
C THR A 499 -50.39 74.17 -36.65
N GLY A 500 -50.15 73.18 -35.79
CA GLY A 500 -49.12 72.15 -35.94
C GLY A 500 -47.72 72.54 -35.47
N LEU A 501 -47.56 73.67 -34.75
CA LEU A 501 -46.26 74.08 -34.22
C LEU A 501 -45.91 73.27 -32.96
N PRO A 502 -44.67 72.76 -32.82
CA PRO A 502 -44.25 72.03 -31.63
C PRO A 502 -44.15 72.97 -30.42
N LEU A 503 -44.83 72.62 -29.33
CA LEU A 503 -44.92 73.48 -28.13
C LEU A 503 -44.15 72.90 -26.94
N ALA A 504 -44.35 71.62 -26.64
CA ALA A 504 -43.67 70.95 -25.54
C ALA A 504 -43.60 69.45 -25.76
N LYS A 505 -42.71 68.78 -25.05
CA LYS A 505 -42.54 67.34 -25.07
C LYS A 505 -42.90 66.76 -23.71
N LEU A 506 -43.93 65.92 -23.66
CA LEU A 506 -44.20 65.05 -22.52
C LEU A 506 -43.21 63.89 -22.57
N ALA A 507 -42.23 63.87 -21.68
CA ALA A 507 -41.24 62.82 -21.55
C ALA A 507 -41.55 61.93 -20.34
N LEU A 508 -41.49 60.62 -20.52
CA LEU A 508 -41.50 59.64 -19.43
C LEU A 508 -40.09 59.11 -19.21
N ARG A 509 -39.64 59.11 -17.95
CA ARG A 509 -38.41 58.45 -17.51
C ARG A 509 -38.73 57.59 -16.29
N PHE A 510 -38.60 56.27 -16.43
CA PHE A 510 -38.88 55.30 -15.36
C PHE A 510 -40.27 55.47 -14.70
N GLY A 511 -41.30 55.76 -15.50
CA GLY A 511 -42.68 55.92 -15.04
C GLY A 511 -43.03 57.33 -14.53
N SER A 512 -42.04 58.21 -14.40
CA SER A 512 -42.26 59.61 -14.01
C SER A 512 -42.41 60.50 -15.25
N PRO A 513 -43.58 61.14 -15.46
CA PRO A 513 -43.77 62.11 -16.53
C PRO A 513 -43.19 63.47 -16.17
N SER A 514 -42.59 64.14 -17.16
CA SER A 514 -42.11 65.52 -17.09
C SER A 514 -42.43 66.22 -18.40
N LEU A 515 -42.81 67.49 -18.34
CA LEU A 515 -42.97 68.34 -19.51
C LEU A 515 -41.67 69.10 -19.77
N VAL A 516 -41.26 69.14 -21.03
CA VAL A 516 -40.08 69.87 -21.50
C VAL A 516 -40.57 70.85 -22.57
N PRO A 517 -40.61 72.17 -22.33
CA PRO A 517 -41.00 73.12 -23.37
C PRO A 517 -40.00 73.08 -24.55
N GLU A 518 -40.50 73.32 -25.75
CA GLU A 518 -39.64 73.55 -26.92
C GLU A 518 -38.99 74.94 -26.83
N PRO A 519 -37.86 75.19 -27.53
CA PRO A 519 -37.21 76.49 -27.52
C PRO A 519 -38.19 77.61 -27.88
N GLU A 520 -38.15 78.73 -27.15
CA GLU A 520 -39.03 79.88 -27.36
C GLU A 520 -40.51 79.65 -27.01
N VAL A 521 -40.82 78.62 -26.21
CA VAL A 521 -42.15 78.40 -25.62
C VAL A 521 -42.03 78.45 -24.10
N ASN A 522 -42.92 79.21 -23.45
CA ASN A 522 -43.00 79.26 -22.00
C ASN A 522 -44.08 78.27 -21.52
N LEU A 523 -43.70 77.41 -20.58
CA LEU A 523 -44.56 76.52 -19.81
C LEU A 523 -44.83 77.17 -18.44
N ASP A 524 -46.09 77.48 -18.15
CA ASP A 524 -46.51 78.18 -16.93
C ASP A 524 -45.65 79.44 -16.60
N GLY A 525 -45.17 80.12 -17.65
CA GLY A 525 -44.36 81.34 -17.56
C GLY A 525 -42.83 81.18 -17.55
N ASP A 526 -42.30 79.95 -17.62
CA ASP A 526 -40.84 79.68 -17.66
C ASP A 526 -40.45 78.72 -18.81
N GLN A 527 -39.17 78.68 -19.20
CA GLN A 527 -38.64 77.78 -20.25
C GLN A 527 -37.96 76.53 -19.69
N THR A 528 -38.19 76.21 -18.42
CA THR A 528 -37.59 75.05 -17.75
C THR A 528 -38.48 73.80 -17.83
N SER A 529 -37.87 72.62 -17.70
CA SER A 529 -38.63 71.37 -17.61
C SER A 529 -39.28 71.25 -16.24
N VAL A 530 -40.56 70.89 -16.23
CA VAL A 530 -41.37 70.76 -15.01
C VAL A 530 -41.79 69.30 -14.83
N PRO A 531 -41.59 68.69 -13.65
CA PRO A 531 -42.14 67.37 -13.34
C PRO A 531 -43.67 67.45 -13.29
N VAL A 532 -44.35 66.44 -13.84
CA VAL A 532 -45.82 66.40 -13.82
C VAL A 532 -46.26 65.84 -12.47
N GLU A 533 -46.81 66.70 -11.61
CA GLU A 533 -47.37 66.34 -10.32
C GLU A 533 -48.90 66.39 -10.37
N PHE A 534 -49.54 65.23 -10.50
CA PHE A 534 -51.00 65.17 -10.61
C PHE A 534 -51.69 65.60 -9.31
N GLU A 535 -52.62 66.54 -9.40
CA GLU A 535 -53.58 66.86 -8.34
C GLU A 535 -54.83 65.98 -8.55
N GLY A 536 -54.88 64.85 -7.85
CA GLY A 536 -55.88 63.82 -8.10
C GLY A 536 -55.58 63.04 -9.39
N SER A 537 -56.41 63.19 -10.43
CA SER A 537 -56.23 62.50 -11.72
C SER A 537 -55.75 63.40 -12.87
N GLU A 538 -55.58 64.70 -12.59
CA GLU A 538 -55.35 65.75 -13.58
C GLU A 538 -54.08 66.54 -13.27
N PHE A 539 -53.43 67.03 -14.31
CA PHE A 539 -52.37 68.01 -14.25
C PHE A 539 -52.64 69.08 -15.31
N ARG A 540 -52.77 70.34 -14.89
CA ARG A 540 -53.13 71.46 -15.76
C ARG A 540 -51.91 72.33 -15.98
N PHE A 541 -51.70 72.76 -17.21
CA PHE A 541 -50.56 73.59 -17.57
C PHE A 541 -50.89 74.49 -18.76
N GLU A 542 -50.19 75.62 -18.83
CA GLU A 542 -50.32 76.64 -19.87
C GLU A 542 -49.06 76.64 -20.75
N LEU A 543 -49.25 76.59 -22.07
CA LEU A 543 -48.18 76.75 -23.05
C LEU A 543 -48.40 78.04 -23.84
N SER A 544 -47.38 78.90 -23.88
CA SER A 544 -47.42 80.18 -24.59
C SER A 544 -46.17 80.38 -25.46
N PRO A 545 -46.29 80.62 -26.78
CA PRO A 545 -45.15 80.96 -27.62
C PRO A 545 -44.59 82.34 -27.24
N ALA A 546 -43.29 82.42 -26.93
CA ALA A 546 -42.66 83.65 -26.41
C ALA A 546 -42.68 84.82 -27.42
N PHE A 547 -42.88 84.54 -28.70
CA PHE A 547 -42.88 85.50 -29.82
C PHE A 547 -44.26 86.06 -30.18
N LYS A 548 -45.34 85.65 -29.49
CA LYS A 548 -46.69 86.18 -29.68
C LYS A 548 -47.38 86.44 -28.34
N GLU A 549 -47.38 87.70 -27.90
CA GLU A 549 -48.11 88.11 -26.70
C GLU A 549 -49.63 87.90 -26.89
N GLY A 550 -50.24 87.09 -26.02
CA GLY A 550 -51.69 86.88 -25.93
C GLY A 550 -52.22 85.57 -26.52
N GLU A 551 -51.37 84.70 -27.09
CA GLU A 551 -51.78 83.39 -27.62
C GLU A 551 -51.35 82.26 -26.65
N SER A 552 -52.00 82.17 -25.49
CA SER A 552 -51.79 81.09 -24.52
C SER A 552 -52.82 79.99 -24.68
N HIS A 553 -52.39 78.74 -24.60
CA HIS A 553 -53.25 77.57 -24.68
C HIS A 553 -53.17 76.74 -23.39
N PHE A 554 -54.35 76.46 -22.81
CA PHE A 554 -54.46 75.61 -21.62
C PHE A 554 -54.64 74.15 -22.03
N TYR A 555 -53.85 73.29 -21.40
CA TYR A 555 -53.89 71.85 -21.60
C TYR A 555 -54.15 71.16 -20.25
N VAL A 556 -54.85 70.02 -20.30
CA VAL A 556 -55.04 69.16 -19.14
C VAL A 556 -54.56 67.76 -19.46
N LEU A 557 -53.57 67.28 -18.72
CA LEU A 557 -53.10 65.90 -18.80
C LEU A 557 -53.79 65.06 -17.72
N HIS A 558 -54.51 64.02 -18.13
CA HIS A 558 -55.12 63.04 -17.25
C HIS A 558 -54.30 61.75 -17.24
N ARG A 559 -54.15 61.17 -16.05
CA ARG A 559 -53.68 59.79 -15.93
C ARG A 559 -54.84 58.84 -16.18
N ALA A 560 -54.75 58.00 -17.20
CA ALA A 560 -55.80 57.02 -17.44
C ALA A 560 -55.80 55.97 -16.32
N TYR A 561 -56.83 55.97 -15.46
CA TYR A 561 -57.10 54.85 -14.57
C TYR A 561 -57.63 53.69 -15.41
N ARG A 562 -56.94 52.56 -15.37
CA ARG A 562 -57.36 51.35 -16.06
C ARG A 562 -58.53 50.75 -15.25
N ASP A 563 -59.78 51.01 -15.65
CA ASP A 563 -60.94 50.28 -15.13
C ASP A 563 -60.77 48.79 -15.47
N GLY A 564 -60.34 48.02 -14.49
CA GLY A 564 -60.25 46.58 -14.57
C GLY A 564 -61.58 45.95 -14.17
N SER A 565 -62.51 45.76 -15.10
CA SER A 565 -63.53 44.71 -15.01
C SER A 565 -64.27 44.51 -16.34
N GLY A 566 -63.72 43.66 -17.19
CA GLY A 566 -64.54 42.91 -18.15
C GLY A 566 -65.14 41.72 -17.42
N GLY A 567 -66.38 41.83 -16.95
CA GLY A 567 -67.17 40.74 -16.37
C GLY A 567 -68.55 41.24 -15.96
N PRO A 568 -69.65 40.55 -16.33
CA PRO A 568 -70.99 40.99 -15.96
C PRO A 568 -71.17 40.77 -14.45
N ALA A 569 -71.49 41.84 -13.73
CA ALA A 569 -71.87 41.77 -12.32
C ALA A 569 -73.32 41.34 -12.22
N ASP A 570 -73.54 40.09 -11.81
CA ASP A 570 -74.80 39.63 -11.24
C ASP A 570 -75.03 40.28 -9.87
N ASP A 571 -76.29 40.62 -9.63
CA ASP A 571 -76.90 41.01 -8.35
C ASP A 571 -76.46 40.14 -7.18
N ILE A 572 -76.11 40.74 -6.02
CA ILE A 572 -76.57 40.36 -4.67
C ILE A 572 -76.48 41.60 -3.72
N PRO A 573 -77.51 41.88 -2.89
CA PRO A 573 -77.66 43.12 -2.11
C PRO A 573 -77.04 43.09 -0.69
N GLU A 574 -76.94 44.31 -0.15
CA GLU A 574 -76.93 44.77 1.26
C GLU A 574 -76.37 43.85 2.37
N LEU A 575 -75.32 44.35 3.04
CA LEU A 575 -75.33 44.70 4.47
C LEU A 575 -74.25 45.74 4.79
#